data_AF-A0A2R7NZI4-F1
#
_entry.id   AF-A0A2R7NZI4-F1
#
_cell.length_a   1.000
_cell.length_b   1.000
_cell.length_c   1.000
_cell.angle_alpha   90.00
_cell.angle_beta   90.00
_cell.angle_gamma   90.00
#
_symmetry.space_group_name_H-M   'P 1'
#
loop_
_entity.id
_entity.type
_entity.pdbx_description
1 polymer ?
#
loop_
_entity_poly.entity_id
_entity_poly.type
_entity_poly.pdbx_seq_one_letter_code
_entity_poly.pdbx_strand_id
1 'polypeptide(L)' 'MDELKQRAFAAYFRSGGTEQPSSKSGSQKSTDGKEYVVLRNVNSILAVYRVKPDGVLKRLKRYPAELESN' A
#
# COMPACT_ATOMS: atom_id res chain seq x y z
N MET A 1 -8.35 -13.65 1.19
CA MET A 1 -7.10 -12.88 1.38
C MET A 1 -6.83 -12.18 0.06
N ASP A 2 -6.98 -10.87 0.01
CA ASP A 2 -6.95 -10.07 -1.22
C ASP A 2 -5.63 -10.23 -1.98
N GLU A 3 -5.70 -10.61 -3.25
CA GLU A 3 -4.54 -10.85 -4.11
C GLU A 3 -3.63 -9.60 -4.21
N LEU A 4 -4.24 -8.40 -4.27
CA LEU A 4 -3.55 -7.12 -4.27
C LEU A 4 -2.74 -6.89 -2.99
N LYS A 5 -3.27 -7.32 -1.84
CA LYS A 5 -2.58 -7.24 -0.55
C LYS A 5 -1.32 -8.11 -0.59
N GLN A 6 -1.44 -9.38 -0.99
CA GLN A 6 -0.27 -10.27 -1.13
C GLN A 6 0.79 -9.71 -2.10
N ARG A 7 0.38 -9.19 -3.26
CA ARG A 7 1.30 -8.58 -4.23
C ARG A 7 2.00 -7.35 -3.65
N ALA A 8 1.30 -6.50 -2.89
CA ALA A 8 1.88 -5.33 -2.24
C ALA A 8 2.90 -5.73 -1.16
N PHE A 9 2.59 -6.71 -0.31
CA PHE A 9 3.55 -7.27 0.66
C PHE A 9 4.80 -7.80 -0.04
N ALA A 10 4.62 -8.62 -1.08
CA ALA A 10 5.73 -9.18 -1.83
C ALA A 10 6.58 -8.10 -2.51
N ALA A 11 5.96 -7.02 -3.02
CA ALA A 11 6.67 -5.88 -3.60
C ALA A 11 7.45 -5.08 -2.53
N TYR A 12 6.89 -4.92 -1.34
CA TYR A 12 7.54 -4.21 -0.23
C TYR A 12 8.81 -4.94 0.24
N PHE A 13 8.71 -6.24 0.53
CA PHE A 13 9.87 -7.04 0.93
C PHE A 13 10.92 -7.14 -0.18
N ARG A 14 10.51 -7.30 -1.45
CA ARG A 14 11.44 -7.27 -2.60
C ARG A 14 12.17 -5.94 -2.75
N SER A 15 11.55 -4.84 -2.34
CA SER A 15 12.17 -3.50 -2.38
C SER A 15 13.07 -3.18 -1.18
N GLY A 16 13.33 -4.17 -0.30
CA GLY A 16 14.16 -3.98 0.90
C GLY A 16 13.41 -3.42 2.11
N GLY A 17 12.09 -3.57 2.16
CA GLY A 17 11.30 -3.19 3.33
C GLY A 17 11.68 -4.03 4.55
N THR A 18 12.18 -3.39 5.61
CA THR A 18 12.65 -4.06 6.83
C THR A 18 11.60 -4.13 7.93
N GLU A 19 10.57 -3.28 7.87
CA GLU A 19 9.56 -3.19 8.92
C GLU A 19 8.41 -4.15 8.67
N GLN A 20 7.90 -4.80 9.71
CA GLN A 20 6.73 -5.66 9.58
C GLN A 20 5.44 -4.82 9.43
N PRO A 21 4.69 -4.99 8.33
CA PRO A 21 3.38 -4.36 8.23
C PRO A 21 2.39 -5.04 9.18
N SER A 22 1.50 -4.26 9.79
CA SER A 22 0.48 -4.79 10.72
C SER A 22 -0.48 -5.76 10.02
N SER A 23 -1.13 -6.65 10.77
CA SER A 23 -2.22 -7.50 10.23
C SER A 23 -3.35 -6.67 9.56
N LYS A 24 -3.53 -5.42 10.01
CA LYS A 24 -4.46 -4.43 9.44
C LYS A 24 -3.90 -3.66 8.24
N SER A 25 -2.68 -3.97 7.77
CA SER A 25 -2.09 -3.43 6.53
C SER A 25 -2.79 -3.93 5.29
N GLY A 26 -2.53 -3.25 4.16
CA GLY A 26 -3.01 -3.67 2.85
C GLY A 26 -4.47 -3.30 2.63
N SER A 27 -4.95 -2.27 3.32
CA SER A 27 -6.25 -1.68 3.05
C SER A 27 -6.24 -1.05 1.66
N GLN A 28 -7.23 -1.42 0.85
CA GLN A 28 -7.49 -0.77 -0.42
C GLN A 28 -8.28 0.51 -0.14
N LYS A 29 -7.71 1.65 -0.53
CA LYS A 29 -8.36 2.96 -0.46
C LYS A 29 -8.57 3.47 -1.88
N SER A 30 -9.77 3.96 -2.14
CA SER A 30 -10.10 4.66 -3.38
C SER A 30 -10.19 6.15 -3.09
N THR A 31 -9.38 6.95 -3.77
CA THR A 31 -9.33 8.40 -3.61
C THR A 31 -9.18 9.02 -4.98
N ASP A 32 -9.97 10.06 -5.29
CA ASP A 32 -9.91 10.77 -6.57
C ASP A 32 -10.03 9.82 -7.78
N GLY A 33 -10.91 8.81 -7.67
CA GLY A 33 -11.10 7.77 -8.70
C GLY A 33 -9.91 6.83 -8.91
N LYS A 34 -8.91 6.85 -8.04
CA LYS A 34 -7.70 6.01 -8.11
C LYS A 34 -7.67 5.06 -6.93
N GLU A 35 -7.22 3.84 -7.19
CA GLU A 35 -7.10 2.80 -6.17
C GLU A 35 -5.68 2.70 -5.64
N TYR A 36 -5.56 2.54 -4.33
CA TYR A 36 -4.30 2.48 -3.61
C TYR A 36 -4.32 1.34 -2.59
N VAL A 37 -3.19 0.67 -2.44
CA VAL A 37 -2.92 -0.28 -1.36
C VAL A 37 -1.95 0.38 -0.39
N VAL A 38 -2.37 0.54 0.86
CA VAL A 38 -1.57 1.17 1.92
C VAL A 38 -1.03 0.10 2.86
N LEU A 39 0.30 0.01 2.95
CA LEU A 39 1.00 -0.76 3.97
C LEU A 39 1.38 0.17 5.12
N ARG A 40 0.96 -0.20 6.32
CA ARG A 40 1.18 0.54 7.57
C ARG A 40 1.43 -0.39 8.76
N ASN A 41 2.29 0.02 9.67
CA ASN A 41 2.37 -0.60 10.99
C ASN A 41 1.58 0.24 12.00
N VAL A 42 1.76 -0.04 13.29
CA VAL A 42 1.12 0.71 14.38
C VAL A 42 1.69 2.12 14.54
N ASN A 43 2.86 2.40 13.97
CA ASN A 43 3.59 3.64 14.12
C ASN A 43 3.37 4.59 12.93
N SER A 44 3.34 4.06 11.70
CA SER A 44 3.30 4.85 10.48
C SER A 44 2.89 4.06 9.23
N ILE A 45 2.71 4.77 8.12
CA ILE A 45 2.63 4.20 6.78
C ILE A 45 4.03 3.84 6.30
N LEU A 46 4.21 2.57 5.92
CA LEU A 46 5.47 2.02 5.42
C LEU A 46 5.62 2.24 3.91
N ALA A 47 4.53 2.01 3.17
CA ALA A 47 4.52 2.14 1.73
C ALA A 47 3.10 2.31 1.20
N VAL A 48 2.96 3.09 0.14
CA VAL A 48 1.71 3.23 -0.62
C VAL A 48 1.96 2.78 -2.05
N TYR A 49 1.10 1.90 -2.55
CA TYR A 49 1.10 1.44 -3.93
C TYR A 49 -0.15 1.94 -4.62
N ARG A 50 -0.02 2.57 -5.78
CA ARG A 50 -1.17 2.81 -6.66
C ARG A 50 -1.44 1.57 -7.49
N VAL A 51 -2.68 1.10 -7.44
CA VAL A 51 -3.20 0.07 -8.34
C VAL A 51 -3.54 0.77 -9.65
N LYS A 52 -2.91 0.33 -10.73
CA LYS A 52 -3.29 0.76 -12.08
C LYS A 52 -4.32 -0.23 -12.65
N PRO A 53 -5.12 0.20 -13.64
CA PRO A 53 -6.12 -0.66 -14.29
C PRO A 53 -5.51 -1.85 -15.04
N ASP A 54 -4.21 -1.82 -15.37
CA ASP A 54 -3.42 -2.93 -15.91
C ASP A 54 -3.02 -3.98 -14.84
N GLY A 55 -3.43 -3.79 -13.58
CA GLY A 55 -3.09 -4.65 -12.45
C GLY A 55 -1.69 -4.44 -11.89
N VAL A 56 -0.95 -3.45 -12.38
CA VAL A 56 0.42 -3.15 -11.91
C VAL A 56 0.37 -2.28 -10.66
N LEU A 57 1.13 -2.68 -9.64
CA LEU A 57 1.33 -1.92 -8.41
C LEU A 57 2.53 -0.98 -8.56
N LYS A 58 2.29 0.33 -8.56
CA LYS A 58 3.35 1.34 -8.58
C LYS A 58 3.57 1.90 -7.18
N ARG A 59 4.77 1.69 -6.60
CA ARG A 59 5.16 2.33 -5.33
C ARG A 59 5.21 3.84 -5.50
N LEU A 60 4.54 4.56 -4.62
CA LEU A 60 4.56 6.01 -4.57
C LEU A 60 5.61 6.49 -3.57
N LYS A 61 6.46 7.42 -4.00
CA LYS A 61 7.43 8.11 -3.13
C LYS A 61 6.76 9.23 -2.32
N ARG A 62 5.73 9.85 -2.90
CA ARG A 62 4.84 10.83 -2.25
C ARG A 62 3.41 10.44 -2.58
N TYR A 63 2.55 10.39 -1.57
CA TYR A 63 1.16 9.98 -1.69
C TYR A 63 0.23 11.06 -1.10
N PRO A 64 -1.07 11.07 -1.45
CA PRO A 64 -2.02 12.04 -0.92
C PRO A 64 -2.15 11.92 0.60
N ALA A 65 -2.22 13.05 1.31
CA ALA A 65 -2.41 13.09 2.76
C ALA A 65 -3.74 12.43 3.20
N GLU A 66 -4.73 12.37 2.32
CA GLU A 66 -6.00 11.66 2.52
C GLU A 66 -5.81 10.15 2.81
N LEU A 67 -4.68 9.58 2.39
CA LEU A 67 -4.34 8.20 2.70
C LEU A 67 -3.83 8.02 4.14
N GLU A 68 -3.32 9.08 4.77
CA GLU A 68 -2.85 9.10 6.16
C GLU A 68 -3.99 9.10 7.18
N SER A 69 -5.08 9.80 6.89
CA SER A 69 -6.27 9.81 7.76
C SER A 69 -6.94 8.44 7.76
N ASN A 70 -6.88 7.72 8.88
CA ASN A 70 -7.58 6.44 9.01
C ASN A 70 -9.08 6.63 9.22
#